data_AF-A0A9W5Z3S5-F1
#
_entry.id   AF-A0A9W5Z3S5-F1
#
_cell.length_a   1.000
_cell.length_b   1.000
_cell.length_c   1.000
_cell.angle_alpha   90.00
_cell.angle_beta   90.00
_cell.angle_gamma   90.00
#
_symmetry.space_group_name_H-M   'P 1'
#
loop_
_entity.id
_entity.type
_entity.pdbx_description
1 polymer ?
#
loop_
_entity_poly.entity_id
_entity_poly.type
_entity_poly.pdbx_seq_one_letter_code
_entity_poly.pdbx_strand_id
1 'polypeptide(L)'
;MSSDKVQMAEAGNKAEAPPVAVSFFDPALKATRRSVFFQWGRTVLLLCVFILCILSLFWAVQFQAESRFPALTVWVVDFDGQLEPYRNETPIVGPAVTEVVNQILDSSSEHLGYTIKSPADFNNDPWAVRQSVYDEHAYAAVIVNSNATALLRNAVTNGNSSYDPYGAAEFVTISARDPTTYYDYINPFLYELDVAVRSYFGPRWIQTVAQEGYNISQAPQAINPAIGFTSVDLRPFVPAVITPAVSIGLIYLIILAFFNTPFMMPIHMQFIKGNHPPLKIPQWLLWRILSNIGTYFFLSLFYSFVSLAFQIPFTNPSAPDTQTAYNPNAYGHGSFVVYWMLNW
;
A
#
# COMPACT_ATOMS: atom_id res chain seq x y z
N MET A 1 -79.86 -49.30 -26.72
CA MET A 1 -78.64 -49.98 -27.20
C MET A 1 -77.92 -48.99 -28.10
N SER A 2 -77.10 -48.04 -27.63
CA SER A 2 -76.03 -48.10 -26.62
C SER A 2 -74.96 -49.13 -27.00
N SER A 3 -73.89 -48.68 -27.66
CA SER A 3 -72.53 -49.21 -27.47
C SER A 3 -71.41 -48.43 -28.20
N ASP A 4 -71.67 -47.39 -29.00
CA ASP A 4 -70.60 -46.76 -29.81
C ASP A 4 -70.23 -45.32 -29.45
N LYS A 5 -70.72 -44.79 -28.31
CA LYS A 5 -70.38 -43.43 -27.83
C LYS A 5 -69.68 -43.37 -26.47
N VAL A 6 -69.18 -44.50 -25.96
CA VAL A 6 -68.56 -44.56 -24.61
C VAL A 6 -67.05 -44.87 -24.65
N GLN A 7 -66.45 -45.15 -25.81
CA GLN A 7 -65.02 -45.48 -25.90
C GLN A 7 -64.10 -44.32 -26.35
N MET A 8 -64.56 -43.07 -26.29
CA MET A 8 -63.73 -41.89 -26.59
C MET A 8 -63.58 -40.91 -25.40
N ALA A 9 -63.73 -41.40 -24.17
CA ALA A 9 -63.72 -40.54 -22.97
C ALA A 9 -62.72 -40.95 -21.87
N GLU A 10 -61.79 -41.87 -22.11
CA GLU A 10 -60.71 -42.21 -21.15
C GLU A 10 -59.35 -42.36 -21.83
N ALA A 11 -58.89 -41.30 -22.50
CA ALA A 11 -57.45 -41.07 -22.64
C ALA A 11 -57.07 -39.97 -21.64
N GLY A 12 -57.27 -40.28 -20.35
CA GLY A 12 -56.70 -39.49 -19.28
C GLY A 12 -55.19 -39.41 -19.50
N ASN A 13 -54.68 -38.20 -19.63
CA ASN A 13 -53.26 -37.88 -19.73
C ASN A 13 -52.58 -38.47 -18.49
N LYS A 14 -52.09 -39.71 -18.57
CA LYS A 14 -51.28 -40.32 -17.52
C LYS A 14 -50.09 -39.40 -17.37
N ALA A 15 -50.02 -38.69 -16.25
CA ALA A 15 -48.82 -37.97 -15.86
C ALA A 15 -47.66 -38.96 -15.99
N GLU A 16 -46.75 -38.70 -16.94
CA GLU A 16 -45.54 -39.50 -17.13
C GLU A 16 -44.87 -39.61 -15.76
N ALA A 17 -44.78 -40.85 -15.26
CA ALA A 17 -44.05 -41.11 -14.03
C ALA A 17 -42.64 -40.51 -14.20
N PRO A 18 -42.10 -39.80 -13.18
CA PRO A 18 -40.78 -39.22 -13.30
C PRO A 18 -39.80 -40.31 -13.73
N PRO A 19 -38.95 -40.03 -14.74
CA PRO A 19 -38.07 -41.04 -15.30
C PRO A 19 -37.25 -41.69 -14.19
N VAL A 20 -37.22 -43.03 -14.18
CA VAL A 20 -36.47 -43.80 -13.18
C VAL A 20 -35.01 -43.39 -13.24
N ALA A 21 -34.42 -43.06 -12.09
CA ALA A 21 -33.01 -42.70 -12.02
C ALA A 21 -32.14 -43.88 -12.49
N VAL A 22 -31.33 -43.65 -13.52
CA VAL A 22 -30.43 -44.66 -14.09
C VAL A 22 -28.99 -44.43 -13.63
N SER A 23 -28.16 -45.48 -13.71
CA SER A 23 -26.73 -45.39 -13.40
C SER A 23 -26.00 -44.46 -14.39
N PHE A 24 -24.91 -43.82 -13.94
CA PHE A 24 -24.15 -42.86 -14.75
C PHE A 24 -23.72 -43.43 -16.11
N PHE A 25 -23.35 -44.73 -16.17
CA PHE A 25 -22.87 -45.39 -17.39
C PHE A 25 -23.98 -45.96 -18.28
N ASP A 26 -25.25 -45.76 -17.92
CA ASP A 26 -26.39 -46.24 -18.71
C ASP A 26 -26.30 -45.73 -20.16
N PRO A 27 -26.53 -46.59 -21.18
CA PRO A 27 -26.57 -46.19 -22.58
C PRO A 27 -27.51 -45.01 -22.87
N ALA A 28 -28.63 -44.89 -22.14
CA ALA A 28 -29.60 -43.80 -22.29
C ALA A 28 -28.99 -42.41 -22.03
N LEU A 29 -27.95 -42.33 -21.17
CA LEU A 29 -27.24 -41.10 -20.87
C LEU A 29 -26.04 -40.83 -21.79
N LYS A 30 -25.74 -41.67 -22.79
CA LYS A 30 -24.52 -41.53 -23.62
C LYS A 30 -24.42 -40.17 -24.32
N ALA A 31 -25.52 -39.68 -24.89
CA ALA A 31 -25.57 -38.38 -25.55
C ALA A 31 -25.41 -37.23 -24.55
N THR A 32 -26.13 -37.30 -23.42
CA THR A 32 -26.06 -36.32 -22.33
C THR A 32 -24.66 -36.27 -21.73
N ARG A 33 -24.04 -37.40 -21.41
CA ARG A 33 -22.66 -37.49 -20.92
C ARG A 33 -21.69 -36.79 -21.86
N ARG A 34 -21.75 -37.06 -23.16
CA ARG A 34 -20.87 -36.43 -24.15
C ARG A 34 -21.04 -34.90 -24.17
N SER A 35 -22.29 -34.43 -24.14
CA SER A 35 -22.58 -33.00 -24.07
C SER A 35 -22.05 -32.37 -22.78
N VAL A 36 -22.28 -33.02 -21.64
CA VAL A 36 -21.81 -32.57 -20.32
C VAL A 36 -20.28 -32.51 -20.28
N PHE A 37 -19.57 -33.56 -20.69
CA PHE A 37 -18.10 -33.55 -20.69
C PHE A 37 -17.52 -32.50 -21.64
N PHE A 38 -18.15 -32.26 -22.79
CA PHE A 38 -17.70 -31.22 -23.71
C PHE A 38 -17.93 -29.82 -23.14
N GLN A 39 -19.12 -29.55 -22.58
CA GLN A 39 -19.42 -28.27 -21.93
C GLN A 39 -18.55 -28.04 -20.69
N TRP A 40 -18.38 -29.06 -19.85
CA TRP A 40 -17.51 -29.04 -18.68
C TRP A 40 -16.06 -28.77 -19.07
N GLY A 41 -15.52 -29.54 -20.02
CA GLY A 41 -14.14 -29.37 -20.49
C GLY A 41 -13.90 -27.99 -21.10
N ARG A 42 -14.84 -27.47 -21.90
CA ARG A 42 -14.78 -26.11 -22.44
C ARG A 42 -14.81 -25.05 -21.33
N THR A 43 -15.68 -25.19 -20.34
CA THR A 43 -15.78 -24.26 -19.21
C THR A 43 -14.54 -24.32 -18.33
N VAL A 44 -14.02 -25.51 -18.01
CA VAL A 44 -12.78 -25.69 -17.24
C VAL A 44 -11.59 -25.10 -17.98
N LEU A 45 -11.45 -25.36 -19.29
CA LEU A 45 -10.38 -24.77 -20.10
C LEU A 45 -10.44 -23.24 -20.08
N LEU A 46 -11.64 -22.67 -20.24
CA LEU A 46 -11.83 -21.22 -20.15
C LEU A 46 -11.42 -20.68 -18.78
N LEU A 47 -11.80 -21.36 -17.69
CA LEU A 47 -11.39 -20.98 -16.33
C LEU A 47 -9.87 -21.12 -16.13
N CYS A 48 -9.24 -22.16 -16.65
CA CYS A 48 -7.79 -22.33 -16.59
C CYS A 48 -7.06 -21.20 -17.32
N VAL A 49 -7.51 -20.86 -18.54
CA VAL A 49 -6.96 -19.72 -19.30
C VAL A 49 -7.18 -18.41 -18.55
N PHE A 50 -8.38 -18.19 -18.00
CA PHE A 50 -8.70 -17.00 -17.23
C PHE A 50 -7.82 -16.86 -15.99
N ILE A 51 -7.60 -17.96 -15.25
CA ILE A 51 -6.68 -18.01 -14.12
C ILE A 51 -5.27 -17.67 -14.62
N LEU A 52 -4.77 -18.29 -15.66
CA LEU A 52 -3.42 -17.98 -16.18
C LEU A 52 -3.29 -16.53 -16.65
N CYS A 53 -4.32 -15.93 -17.25
CA CYS A 53 -4.29 -14.55 -17.72
C CYS A 53 -4.38 -13.53 -16.57
N ILE A 54 -5.28 -13.73 -15.60
CA ILE A 54 -5.52 -12.75 -14.54
C ILE A 54 -4.61 -12.99 -13.35
N LEU A 55 -4.51 -14.25 -12.90
CA LEU A 55 -3.73 -14.58 -11.73
C LEU A 55 -2.24 -14.29 -11.98
N SER A 56 -1.73 -14.51 -13.19
CA SER A 56 -0.34 -14.15 -13.52
C SER A 56 -0.02 -12.66 -13.35
N LEU A 57 -1.01 -11.74 -13.41
CA LEU A 57 -0.78 -10.32 -13.17
C LEU A 57 -0.26 -10.07 -11.75
N PHE A 58 -0.81 -10.77 -10.75
CA PHE A 58 -0.36 -10.62 -9.36
C PHE A 58 1.11 -11.05 -9.20
N TRP A 59 1.49 -12.17 -9.81
CA TRP A 59 2.88 -12.66 -9.78
C TRP A 59 3.79 -11.73 -10.60
N ALA A 60 3.32 -11.23 -11.74
CA ALA A 60 4.11 -10.37 -12.62
C ALA A 60 4.50 -9.04 -11.95
N VAL A 61 3.62 -8.47 -11.10
CA VAL A 61 3.92 -7.26 -10.34
C VAL A 61 5.10 -7.47 -9.38
N GLN A 62 5.23 -8.67 -8.78
CA GLN A 62 6.28 -8.98 -7.82
C GLN A 62 7.54 -9.61 -8.44
N PHE A 63 7.41 -10.23 -9.63
CA PHE A 63 8.48 -11.02 -10.25
C PHE A 63 9.79 -10.25 -10.50
N GLN A 64 9.72 -8.92 -10.62
CA GLN A 64 10.88 -8.06 -10.86
C GLN A 64 11.07 -7.00 -9.76
N ALA A 65 10.45 -7.15 -8.59
CA ALA A 65 10.48 -6.12 -7.54
C ALA A 65 11.92 -5.69 -7.18
N GLU A 66 12.82 -6.65 -6.93
CA GLU A 66 14.23 -6.38 -6.57
C GLU A 66 14.97 -5.60 -7.66
N SER A 67 14.79 -5.97 -8.93
CA SER A 67 15.37 -5.24 -10.06
C SER A 67 14.82 -3.82 -10.26
N ARG A 68 13.74 -3.48 -9.55
CA ARG A 68 13.05 -2.18 -9.62
C ARG A 68 13.24 -1.35 -8.35
N PHE A 69 14.02 -1.80 -7.36
CA PHE A 69 14.36 -0.96 -6.20
C PHE A 69 14.96 0.41 -6.57
N PRO A 70 15.76 0.56 -7.65
CA PRO A 70 16.22 1.88 -8.08
C PRO A 70 15.10 2.83 -8.55
N ALA A 71 13.88 2.34 -8.80
CA ALA A 71 12.72 3.18 -9.09
C ALA A 71 12.12 3.83 -7.84
N LEU A 72 12.42 3.31 -6.64
CA LEU A 72 12.04 3.93 -5.37
C LEU A 72 12.98 5.10 -5.08
N THR A 73 12.57 6.30 -5.49
CA THR A 73 13.41 7.48 -5.39
C THR A 73 13.58 7.95 -3.95
N VAL A 74 14.83 8.09 -3.51
CA VAL A 74 15.22 8.68 -2.23
C VAL A 74 16.07 9.91 -2.49
N TRP A 75 15.65 11.07 -2.01
CA TRP A 75 16.44 12.28 -2.17
C TRP A 75 17.49 12.43 -1.09
N VAL A 76 18.66 12.93 -1.44
CA VAL A 76 19.71 13.28 -0.49
C VAL A 76 19.97 14.76 -0.66
N VAL A 77 19.67 15.54 0.38
CA VAL A 77 19.79 17.00 0.36
C VAL A 77 20.78 17.42 1.44
N ASP A 78 21.90 17.99 1.01
CA ASP A 78 22.97 18.40 1.90
C ASP A 78 22.91 19.90 2.21
N PHE A 79 22.46 20.27 3.41
CA PHE A 79 22.48 21.66 3.88
C PHE A 79 23.74 22.01 4.69
N ASP A 80 24.63 21.06 4.95
CA ASP A 80 25.79 21.21 5.86
C ASP A 80 26.70 22.35 5.41
N GLY A 81 26.87 23.38 6.25
CA GLY A 81 27.68 24.55 5.92
C GLY A 81 27.16 25.39 4.73
N GLN A 82 25.94 25.17 4.24
CA GLN A 82 25.36 25.91 3.10
C GLN A 82 24.49 27.10 3.54
N LEU A 83 24.00 27.09 4.79
CA LEU A 83 23.10 28.11 5.35
C LEU A 83 23.81 28.98 6.39
N GLU A 84 23.36 30.23 6.52
CA GLU A 84 23.79 31.09 7.63
C GLU A 84 23.28 30.51 8.96
N PRO A 85 24.06 30.57 10.06
CA PRO A 85 25.38 31.21 10.22
C PRO A 85 26.59 30.32 9.86
N TYR A 86 26.40 29.13 9.29
CA TYR A 86 27.42 28.09 9.14
C TYR A 86 28.19 28.14 7.81
N ARG A 87 27.93 29.11 6.93
CA ARG A 87 28.59 29.24 5.60
C ARG A 87 30.11 29.36 5.64
N ASN A 88 30.66 29.83 6.76
CA ASN A 88 32.10 30.02 6.92
C ASN A 88 32.84 28.76 7.38
N GLU A 89 32.11 27.68 7.66
CA GLU A 89 32.69 26.42 8.09
C GLU A 89 32.89 25.47 6.91
N THR A 90 33.98 24.70 6.94
CA THR A 90 34.24 23.67 5.91
C THR A 90 33.41 22.43 6.24
N PRO A 91 32.39 22.07 5.44
CA PRO A 91 31.52 20.93 5.74
C PRO A 91 32.29 19.61 5.57
N ILE A 92 32.07 18.68 6.49
CA ILE A 92 32.65 17.33 6.47
C ILE A 92 31.58 16.23 6.53
N VAL A 93 30.43 16.51 7.17
CA VAL A 93 29.37 15.53 7.34
C VAL A 93 28.58 15.38 6.03
N GLY A 94 28.11 16.49 5.47
CA GLY A 94 27.39 16.53 4.20
C GLY A 94 28.11 15.82 3.06
N PRO A 95 29.37 16.20 2.75
CA PRO A 95 30.18 15.54 1.74
C PRO A 95 30.35 14.03 1.99
N ALA A 96 30.53 13.60 3.25
CA ALA A 96 30.65 12.18 3.57
C ALA A 96 29.38 11.38 3.26
N VAL A 97 28.20 11.96 3.52
CA VAL A 97 26.91 11.34 3.15
C VAL A 97 26.79 11.23 1.64
N THR A 98 27.05 12.32 0.90
CA THR A 98 26.94 12.32 -0.57
C THR A 98 27.92 11.36 -1.24
N GLU A 99 29.13 11.22 -0.70
CA GLU A 99 30.15 10.31 -1.22
C GLU A 99 29.78 8.83 -1.03
N VAL A 100 29.22 8.48 0.14
CA VAL A 100 28.72 7.12 0.40
C VAL A 100 27.54 6.79 -0.50
N VAL A 101 26.65 7.76 -0.74
CA VAL A 101 25.53 7.61 -1.69
C VAL A 101 26.05 7.36 -3.10
N ASN A 102 27.06 8.10 -3.56
CA ASN A 102 27.68 7.84 -4.87
C ASN A 102 28.30 6.44 -4.94
N GLN A 103 28.98 5.98 -3.89
CA GLN A 103 29.53 4.63 -3.83
C GLN A 103 28.46 3.54 -3.89
N ILE A 104 27.29 3.77 -3.28
CA ILE A 104 26.14 2.86 -3.37
C ILE A 104 25.56 2.85 -4.78
N LEU A 105 25.45 4.01 -5.43
CA LEU A 105 24.94 4.12 -6.81
C LEU A 105 25.88 3.48 -7.84
N ASP A 106 27.19 3.49 -7.59
CA ASP A 106 28.20 2.86 -8.43
C ASP A 106 28.37 1.35 -8.14
N SER A 107 27.79 0.85 -7.05
CA SER A 107 27.88 -0.55 -6.67
C SER A 107 26.94 -1.42 -7.52
N SER A 108 27.24 -2.72 -7.60
CA SER A 108 26.34 -3.70 -8.22
C SER A 108 25.36 -4.33 -7.23
N SER A 109 25.29 -3.83 -5.99
CA SER A 109 24.38 -4.38 -4.98
C SER A 109 22.97 -3.84 -5.18
N GLU A 110 21.98 -4.52 -4.60
CA GLU A 110 20.62 -3.99 -4.54
C GLU A 110 20.62 -2.68 -3.72
N HIS A 111 19.98 -1.64 -4.25
CA HIS A 111 19.92 -0.34 -3.59
C HIS A 111 18.65 0.42 -4.01
N LEU A 112 18.27 1.40 -3.18
CA LEU A 112 17.23 2.36 -3.52
C LEU A 112 17.71 3.36 -4.58
N GLY A 113 16.77 4.03 -5.24
CA GLY A 113 17.06 5.05 -6.24
C GLY A 113 17.48 6.36 -5.62
N TYR A 114 18.73 6.48 -5.17
CA TYR A 114 19.21 7.73 -4.58
C TYR A 114 19.38 8.84 -5.64
N THR A 115 18.97 10.06 -5.30
CA THR A 115 19.21 11.25 -6.13
C THR A 115 19.67 12.39 -5.23
N ILE A 116 20.89 12.88 -5.49
CA ILE A 116 21.43 14.04 -4.77
C ILE A 116 20.79 15.31 -5.35
N LYS A 117 20.18 16.12 -4.48
CA LYS A 117 19.52 17.38 -4.84
C LYS A 117 20.20 18.55 -4.17
N SER A 118 20.17 19.71 -4.83
CA SER A 118 20.73 20.93 -4.24
C SER A 118 19.73 21.53 -3.24
N PRO A 119 20.19 22.08 -2.10
CA PRO A 119 19.35 22.90 -1.23
C PRO A 119 18.60 24.03 -1.95
N ALA A 120 19.19 24.56 -3.03
CA ALA A 120 18.57 25.61 -3.84
C ALA A 120 17.26 25.18 -4.50
N ASP A 121 17.11 23.89 -4.81
CA ASP A 121 15.87 23.32 -5.38
C ASP A 121 14.69 23.43 -4.40
N PHE A 122 14.98 23.60 -3.10
CA PHE A 122 14.02 23.67 -2.01
C PHE A 122 14.01 25.06 -1.34
N ASN A 123 14.41 26.11 -2.05
CA ASN A 123 14.53 27.46 -1.51
C ASN A 123 15.40 27.56 -0.26
N ASN A 124 16.37 26.64 -0.09
CA ASN A 124 17.22 26.54 1.10
C ASN A 124 16.46 26.26 2.41
N ASP A 125 15.27 25.65 2.33
CA ASP A 125 14.43 25.28 3.48
C ASP A 125 14.32 23.75 3.63
N PRO A 126 14.86 23.16 4.71
CA PRO A 126 14.67 21.74 5.02
C PRO A 126 13.19 21.32 5.11
N TRP A 127 12.29 22.21 5.52
CA TRP A 127 10.86 21.91 5.60
C TRP A 127 10.22 21.72 4.23
N ALA A 128 10.71 22.41 3.20
CA ALA A 128 10.26 22.22 1.82
C ALA A 128 10.64 20.83 1.28
N VAL A 129 11.74 20.24 1.76
CA VAL A 129 12.09 18.84 1.46
C VAL A 129 11.07 17.90 2.08
N ARG A 130 10.72 18.10 3.36
CA ARG A 130 9.69 17.30 4.04
C ARG A 130 8.32 17.42 3.36
N GLN A 131 7.93 18.63 2.97
CA GLN A 131 6.69 18.85 2.22
C GLN A 131 6.70 18.09 0.89
N SER A 132 7.83 18.08 0.18
CA SER A 132 7.93 17.38 -1.10
C SER A 132 7.82 15.85 -0.96
N VAL A 133 8.30 15.29 0.16
CA VAL A 133 8.08 13.86 0.51
C VAL A 133 6.61 13.61 0.83
N TYR A 134 5.96 14.52 1.56
CA TYR A 134 4.51 14.47 1.83
C TYR A 134 3.67 14.51 0.55
N ASP A 135 4.06 15.36 -0.40
CA ASP A 135 3.42 15.50 -1.71
C ASP A 135 3.81 14.37 -2.70
N GLU A 136 4.44 13.30 -2.21
CA GLU A 136 4.77 12.08 -2.94
C GLU A 136 5.78 12.23 -4.11
N HIS A 137 6.54 13.33 -4.18
CA HIS A 137 7.56 13.52 -5.24
C HIS A 137 8.77 12.60 -5.09
N ALA A 138 9.02 12.10 -3.88
CA ALA A 138 9.98 11.06 -3.55
C ALA A 138 9.37 10.10 -2.54
N TYR A 139 9.92 8.88 -2.43
CA TYR A 139 9.47 7.93 -1.42
C TYR A 139 9.99 8.31 -0.03
N ALA A 140 11.25 8.72 0.05
CA ALA A 140 11.91 9.16 1.28
C ALA A 140 12.93 10.26 0.96
N ALA A 141 13.42 10.95 2.00
CA ALA A 141 14.54 11.86 1.88
C ALA A 141 15.56 11.66 3.01
N VAL A 142 16.81 11.96 2.74
CA VAL A 142 17.92 12.11 3.69
C VAL A 142 18.26 13.59 3.69
N ILE A 143 18.06 14.25 4.82
CA ILE A 143 18.36 15.68 4.98
C ILE A 143 19.55 15.78 5.90
N VAL A 144 20.67 16.30 5.41
CA VAL A 144 21.81 16.64 6.27
C VAL A 144 21.58 18.03 6.83
N ASN A 145 21.62 18.18 8.14
CA ASN A 145 21.32 19.44 8.80
C ASN A 145 22.43 20.47 8.55
N SER A 146 22.05 21.74 8.47
CA SER A 146 22.98 22.83 8.14
C SER A 146 24.07 23.06 9.18
N ASN A 147 23.82 22.65 10.42
CA ASN A 147 24.69 22.79 11.57
C ASN A 147 25.47 21.49 11.90
N ALA A 148 25.39 20.45 11.07
CA ALA A 148 25.93 19.13 11.38
C ALA A 148 27.44 19.17 11.66
N THR A 149 28.23 19.71 10.73
CA THR A 149 29.69 19.84 10.92
C THR A 149 30.03 20.81 12.05
N ALA A 150 29.29 21.91 12.16
CA ALA A 150 29.55 22.94 13.15
C ALA A 150 29.36 22.45 14.58
N LEU A 151 28.26 21.75 14.84
CA LEU A 151 27.99 21.17 16.16
C LEU A 151 28.98 20.06 16.49
N LEU A 152 29.34 19.22 15.52
CA LEU A 152 30.33 18.16 15.71
C LEU A 152 31.71 18.72 16.08
N ARG A 153 32.19 19.72 15.33
CA ARG A 153 33.47 20.40 15.62
C ARG A 153 33.42 21.11 16.96
N ASN A 154 32.36 21.85 17.24
CA ASN A 154 32.16 22.55 18.51
C ASN A 154 32.20 21.58 19.70
N ALA A 155 31.63 20.39 19.55
CA ALA A 155 31.65 19.37 20.60
C ALA A 155 33.05 18.92 20.97
N VAL A 156 33.92 18.77 19.97
CA VAL A 156 35.30 18.32 20.18
C VAL A 156 36.24 19.47 20.58
N THR A 157 36.04 20.69 20.07
CA THR A 157 36.86 21.86 20.42
C THR A 157 36.54 22.43 21.79
N ASN A 158 35.26 22.53 22.15
CA ASN A 158 34.79 23.17 23.38
C ASN A 158 34.35 22.17 24.45
N GLY A 159 34.35 20.86 24.16
CA GLY A 159 33.93 19.83 25.11
C GLY A 159 32.44 19.88 25.42
N ASN A 160 31.58 20.11 24.40
CA ASN A 160 30.13 20.15 24.61
C ASN A 160 29.57 18.76 24.90
N SER A 161 29.35 18.46 26.18
CA SER A 161 28.77 17.19 26.63
C SER A 161 27.30 17.01 26.25
N SER A 162 26.60 18.08 25.82
CA SER A 162 25.20 18.04 25.38
C SER A 162 25.04 17.81 23.86
N TYR A 163 26.15 17.58 23.14
CA TYR A 163 26.09 17.24 21.71
C TYR A 163 25.34 15.93 21.48
N ASP A 164 24.35 15.96 20.59
CA ASP A 164 23.59 14.80 20.14
C ASP A 164 24.02 14.39 18.72
N PRO A 165 24.66 13.23 18.54
CA PRO A 165 25.05 12.72 17.23
C PRO A 165 23.87 12.55 16.25
N TYR A 166 22.66 12.23 16.75
CA TYR A 166 21.49 11.99 15.90
C TYR A 166 20.91 13.28 15.29
N GLY A 167 21.37 14.45 15.76
CA GLY A 167 21.04 15.75 15.19
C GLY A 167 21.81 16.08 13.91
N ALA A 168 22.75 15.25 13.46
CA ALA A 168 23.55 15.53 12.27
C ALA A 168 22.73 15.47 10.97
N ALA A 169 21.80 14.53 10.87
CA ALA A 169 20.97 14.36 9.69
C ALA A 169 19.70 13.58 10.03
N GLU A 170 18.75 13.57 9.11
CA GLU A 170 17.45 12.92 9.30
C GLU A 170 16.99 12.14 8.07
N PHE A 171 16.35 11.01 8.32
CA PHE A 171 15.57 10.28 7.35
C PHE A 171 14.12 10.73 7.44
N VAL A 172 13.54 11.20 6.35
CA VAL A 172 12.15 11.62 6.27
C VAL A 172 11.38 10.59 5.46
N THR A 173 10.39 9.97 6.08
CA THR A 173 9.62 8.85 5.51
C THR A 173 8.13 8.98 5.80
N ILE A 174 7.32 8.14 5.16
CA ILE A 174 5.88 8.03 5.37
C ILE A 174 5.53 6.54 5.41
N SER A 175 5.53 5.91 6.59
CA SER A 175 5.26 4.46 6.65
C SER A 175 3.81 4.11 6.32
N ALA A 176 2.86 5.03 6.53
CA ALA A 176 1.46 4.82 6.19
C ALA A 176 1.17 4.78 4.68
N ARG A 177 2.13 5.13 3.81
CA ARG A 177 1.96 5.09 2.35
C ARG A 177 1.79 3.65 1.85
N ASP A 178 2.73 2.80 2.21
CA ASP A 178 2.62 1.35 2.07
C ASP A 178 3.43 0.69 3.18
N PRO A 179 2.76 0.13 4.21
CA PRO A 179 3.47 -0.41 5.37
C PRO A 179 4.36 -1.59 4.99
N THR A 180 3.96 -2.43 4.01
CA THR A 180 4.76 -3.59 3.59
C THR A 180 6.07 -3.14 2.94
N THR A 181 6.02 -2.27 1.92
CA THR A 181 7.25 -1.75 1.28
C THR A 181 8.13 -0.99 2.26
N TYR A 182 7.54 -0.24 3.19
CA TYR A 182 8.31 0.49 4.18
C TYR A 182 9.13 -0.44 5.09
N TYR A 183 8.48 -1.45 5.69
CA TYR A 183 9.15 -2.34 6.65
C TYR A 183 10.08 -3.35 5.98
N ASP A 184 9.73 -3.86 4.80
CA ASP A 184 10.49 -4.92 4.14
C ASP A 184 11.67 -4.39 3.33
N TYR A 185 11.59 -3.16 2.80
CA TYR A 185 12.61 -2.62 1.88
C TYR A 185 13.20 -1.29 2.35
N ILE A 186 12.36 -0.28 2.59
CA ILE A 186 12.84 1.09 2.79
C ILE A 186 13.62 1.24 4.09
N ASN A 187 13.06 0.78 5.21
CA ASN A 187 13.70 0.89 6.52
C ASN A 187 15.03 0.11 6.60
N PRO A 188 15.13 -1.15 6.11
CA PRO A 188 16.40 -1.85 5.99
C PRO A 188 17.46 -1.10 5.17
N PHE A 189 17.12 -0.62 3.96
CA PHE A 189 18.09 0.10 3.12
C PHE A 189 18.53 1.44 3.73
N LEU A 190 17.64 2.17 4.40
CA LEU A 190 18.02 3.40 5.13
C LEU A 190 18.94 3.10 6.32
N TYR A 191 18.70 1.98 7.02
CA TYR A 191 19.58 1.52 8.09
C TYR A 191 20.97 1.10 7.55
N GLU A 192 21.03 0.41 6.41
CA GLU A 192 22.29 0.09 5.74
C GLU A 192 23.06 1.35 5.34
N LEU A 193 22.37 2.38 4.83
CA LEU A 193 22.97 3.69 4.56
C LEU A 193 23.53 4.34 5.83
N ASP A 194 22.82 4.31 6.96
CA ASP A 194 23.32 4.82 8.25
C ASP A 194 24.63 4.13 8.65
N VAL A 195 24.64 2.80 8.61
CA VAL A 195 25.83 2.00 8.95
C VAL A 195 26.98 2.27 7.98
N ALA A 196 26.71 2.38 6.67
CA ALA A 196 27.72 2.67 5.66
C ALA A 196 28.35 4.06 5.86
N VAL A 197 27.52 5.08 6.13
CA VAL A 197 27.99 6.44 6.40
C VAL A 197 28.85 6.48 7.65
N ARG A 198 28.42 5.89 8.77
CA ARG A 198 29.21 5.86 10.00
C ARG A 198 30.53 5.11 9.83
N SER A 199 30.53 4.02 9.07
CA SER A 199 31.73 3.23 8.79
C SER A 199 32.72 3.98 7.90
N TYR A 200 32.23 4.80 6.97
CA TYR A 200 33.05 5.66 6.13
C TYR A 200 33.58 6.89 6.90
N PHE A 201 32.72 7.52 7.70
CA PHE A 201 33.03 8.77 8.39
C PHE A 201 33.90 8.57 9.64
N GLY A 202 33.57 7.59 10.48
CA GLY A 202 34.18 7.37 11.80
C GLY A 202 35.72 7.32 11.78
N PRO A 203 36.36 6.45 10.96
CA PRO A 203 37.81 6.38 10.90
C PRO A 203 38.48 7.68 10.44
N ARG A 204 37.88 8.38 9.46
CA ARG A 204 38.40 9.66 8.95
C ARG A 204 38.29 10.75 10.00
N TRP A 205 37.16 10.80 10.69
CA TRP A 205 36.93 11.77 11.75
C TRP A 205 37.89 11.56 12.93
N ILE A 206 38.11 10.32 13.35
CA ILE A 206 39.10 9.99 14.39
C ILE A 206 40.51 10.44 13.98
N GLN A 207 40.89 10.25 12.71
CA GLN A 207 42.19 10.73 12.20
C GLN A 207 42.29 12.26 12.27
N THR A 208 41.25 13.00 11.88
CA THR A 208 41.20 14.46 11.97
C THR A 208 41.35 14.93 13.43
N VAL A 209 40.55 14.39 14.34
CA VAL A 209 40.59 14.75 15.76
C VAL A 209 41.95 14.42 16.40
N ALA A 210 42.55 13.28 16.04
CA ALA A 210 43.87 12.89 16.53
C ALA A 210 45.00 13.81 16.03
N GLN A 211 44.90 14.32 14.80
CA GLN A 211 45.85 15.28 14.24
C GLN A 211 45.74 16.66 14.87
N GLU A 212 44.51 17.08 15.19
CA GLU A 212 44.24 18.42 15.75
C GLU A 212 44.41 18.48 17.28
N GLY A 213 44.56 17.33 17.95
CA GLY A 213 44.95 17.25 19.36
C GLY A 213 43.86 17.68 20.34
N TYR A 214 42.59 17.55 19.97
CA TYR A 214 41.48 18.02 20.79
C TYR A 214 41.21 17.17 22.04
N ASN A 215 40.51 17.76 23.01
CA ASN A 215 40.18 17.08 24.26
C ASN A 215 38.95 16.17 24.13
N ILE A 216 39.23 14.93 23.78
CA ILE A 216 38.27 13.86 23.50
C ILE A 216 37.46 13.43 24.73
N SER A 217 37.96 13.72 25.95
CA SER A 217 37.38 13.19 27.19
C SER A 217 36.04 13.84 27.58
N GLN A 218 35.73 15.03 27.07
CA GLN A 218 34.53 15.79 27.48
C GLN A 218 33.30 15.53 26.60
N ALA A 219 33.49 15.01 25.39
CA ALA A 219 32.41 14.69 24.45
C ALA A 219 32.68 13.36 23.73
N PRO A 220 32.70 12.21 24.43
CA PRO A 220 32.99 10.91 23.82
C PRO A 220 32.00 10.55 22.69
N GLN A 221 30.74 11.00 22.79
CA GLN A 221 29.71 10.79 21.78
C GLN A 221 30.00 11.51 20.45
N ALA A 222 30.79 12.59 20.48
CA ALA A 222 31.28 13.28 19.29
C ALA A 222 32.37 12.49 18.55
N ILE A 223 32.82 11.35 19.09
CA ILE A 223 33.81 10.46 18.47
C ILE A 223 33.20 9.14 18.05
N ASN A 224 32.41 8.55 18.94
CA ASN A 224 31.68 7.32 18.66
C ASN A 224 30.25 7.47 19.19
N PRO A 225 29.21 7.54 18.32
CA PRO A 225 29.25 7.33 16.87
C PRO A 225 29.67 8.56 16.02
N ALA A 226 29.98 9.71 16.63
CA ALA A 226 30.22 11.02 15.99
C ALA A 226 29.00 11.63 15.29
N ILE A 227 28.42 10.91 14.34
CA ILE A 227 27.21 11.30 13.61
C ILE A 227 26.17 10.18 13.65
N GLY A 228 24.92 10.54 13.47
CA GLY A 228 23.80 9.62 13.31
C GLY A 228 22.62 10.28 12.62
N PHE A 229 21.71 9.44 12.12
CA PHE A 229 20.48 9.88 11.48
C PHE A 229 19.28 9.71 12.42
N THR A 230 18.48 10.77 12.58
CA THR A 230 17.16 10.66 13.21
C THR A 230 16.14 10.22 12.18
N SER A 231 15.32 9.21 12.48
CA SER A 231 14.20 8.83 11.61
C SER A 231 12.95 9.64 11.97
N VAL A 232 12.42 10.37 11.00
CA VAL A 232 11.23 11.20 11.08
C VAL A 232 10.19 10.64 10.11
N ASP A 233 9.25 9.88 10.65
CA ASP A 233 8.09 9.43 9.90
C ASP A 233 6.99 10.49 9.98
N LEU A 234 6.62 11.11 8.86
CA LEU A 234 5.58 12.15 8.81
C LEU A 234 4.20 11.57 9.13
N ARG A 235 3.91 10.34 8.70
CA ARG A 235 2.65 9.65 8.94
C ARG A 235 2.91 8.18 9.29
N PRO A 236 3.09 7.87 10.58
CA PRO A 236 3.24 6.51 11.04
C PRO A 236 2.02 5.64 10.77
N PHE A 237 2.24 4.39 10.32
CA PHE A 237 1.17 3.40 10.13
C PHE A 237 0.70 2.84 11.47
N VAL A 238 -0.23 3.55 12.10
CA VAL A 238 -0.91 3.17 13.33
C VAL A 238 -2.39 3.57 13.25
N PRO A 239 -3.27 3.02 14.10
CA PRO A 239 -3.12 1.76 14.84
C PRO A 239 -3.17 0.52 13.93
N ALA A 240 -2.60 -0.61 14.40
CA ALA A 240 -2.54 -1.87 13.64
C ALA A 240 -3.92 -2.46 13.24
N VAL A 241 -5.00 -2.02 13.88
CA VAL A 241 -6.37 -2.41 13.52
C VAL A 241 -6.80 -1.90 12.13
N ILE A 242 -6.05 -0.96 11.55
CA ILE A 242 -6.29 -0.49 10.17
C ILE A 242 -5.84 -1.53 9.14
N THR A 243 -4.90 -2.43 9.47
CA THR A 243 -4.33 -3.40 8.52
C THR A 243 -5.39 -4.18 7.73
N PRO A 244 -6.40 -4.81 8.35
CA PRO A 244 -7.41 -5.56 7.59
C PRO A 244 -8.19 -4.70 6.60
N ALA A 245 -8.40 -3.41 6.91
CA ALA A 245 -9.13 -2.48 6.05
C ALA A 245 -8.32 -2.13 4.79
N VAL A 246 -7.00 -1.98 4.90
CA VAL A 246 -6.13 -1.58 3.78
C VAL A 246 -5.54 -2.75 2.98
N SER A 247 -5.28 -3.89 3.61
CA SER A 247 -4.60 -5.02 2.94
C SER A 247 -5.56 -6.11 2.43
N ILE A 248 -6.58 -6.46 3.21
CA ILE A 248 -7.52 -7.56 2.90
C ILE A 248 -8.89 -7.02 2.44
N GLY A 249 -9.17 -5.74 2.72
CA GLY A 249 -10.47 -5.12 2.46
C GLY A 249 -10.97 -5.27 1.03
N LEU A 250 -10.08 -5.13 0.04
CA LEU A 250 -10.41 -5.29 -1.37
C LEU A 250 -10.95 -6.69 -1.70
N ILE A 251 -10.41 -7.74 -1.07
CA ILE A 251 -10.87 -9.12 -1.28
C ILE A 251 -12.31 -9.26 -0.77
N TYR A 252 -12.65 -8.65 0.37
CA TYR A 252 -14.01 -8.66 0.88
C TYR A 252 -14.98 -7.92 -0.05
N LEU A 253 -14.58 -6.79 -0.63
CA LEU A 253 -15.40 -6.07 -1.61
C LEU A 253 -15.67 -6.91 -2.86
N ILE A 254 -14.66 -7.64 -3.37
CA ILE A 254 -14.83 -8.57 -4.50
C ILE A 254 -15.80 -9.71 -4.15
N ILE A 255 -15.66 -10.28 -2.95
CA ILE A 255 -16.56 -11.34 -2.43
C ILE A 255 -18.01 -10.83 -2.38
N LEU A 256 -18.23 -9.66 -1.78
CA LEU A 256 -19.55 -9.02 -1.71
C LEU A 256 -20.12 -8.76 -3.11
N ALA A 257 -19.29 -8.28 -4.04
CA ALA A 257 -19.69 -8.03 -5.42
C ALA A 257 -20.12 -9.32 -6.14
N PHE A 258 -19.34 -10.39 -5.98
CA PHE A 258 -19.59 -11.69 -6.60
C PHE A 258 -20.86 -12.36 -6.07
N PHE A 259 -21.04 -12.37 -4.75
CA PHE A 259 -22.19 -13.02 -4.11
C PHE A 259 -23.49 -12.22 -4.27
N ASN A 260 -23.43 -10.90 -4.46
CA ASN A 260 -24.63 -10.07 -4.60
C ASN A 260 -25.55 -10.56 -5.74
N THR A 261 -24.98 -10.86 -6.91
CA THR A 261 -25.76 -11.26 -8.09
C THR A 261 -26.60 -12.53 -7.90
N PRO A 262 -26.04 -13.68 -7.45
CA PRO A 262 -26.83 -14.87 -7.21
C PRO A 262 -27.82 -14.72 -6.05
N PHE A 263 -27.50 -13.94 -5.00
CA PHE A 263 -28.44 -13.69 -3.90
C PHE A 263 -29.64 -12.86 -4.32
N MET A 264 -29.46 -11.88 -5.21
CA MET A 264 -30.54 -11.02 -5.71
C MET A 264 -31.32 -11.66 -6.87
N MET A 265 -30.80 -12.70 -7.53
CA MET A 265 -31.44 -13.32 -8.69
C MET A 265 -32.84 -13.89 -8.41
N PRO A 266 -33.09 -14.64 -7.31
CA PRO A 266 -34.44 -15.10 -6.98
C PRO A 266 -35.44 -13.94 -6.82
N ILE A 267 -35.02 -12.82 -6.24
CA ILE A 267 -35.86 -11.63 -6.03
C ILE A 267 -36.17 -10.98 -7.37
N HIS A 268 -35.17 -10.77 -8.22
CA HIS A 268 -35.36 -10.22 -9.56
C HIS A 268 -36.21 -11.11 -10.48
N MET A 269 -36.16 -12.43 -10.28
CA MET A 269 -36.96 -13.38 -11.05
C MET A 269 -38.45 -13.32 -10.73
N GLN A 270 -38.86 -12.81 -9.56
CA GLN A 270 -40.28 -12.64 -9.22
C GLN A 270 -41.01 -11.76 -10.23
N PHE A 271 -40.35 -10.71 -10.76
CA PHE A 271 -40.91 -9.83 -11.80
C PHE A 271 -41.19 -10.52 -13.15
N ILE A 272 -40.67 -11.72 -13.37
CA ILE A 272 -40.89 -12.53 -14.57
C ILE A 272 -41.74 -13.77 -14.26
N LYS A 273 -41.48 -14.41 -13.11
CA LYS A 273 -42.11 -15.65 -12.67
C LYS A 273 -42.96 -15.36 -11.43
N GLY A 274 -44.23 -15.06 -11.66
CA GLY A 274 -45.20 -14.76 -10.60
C GLY A 274 -46.64 -14.85 -11.11
N ASN A 275 -47.62 -14.66 -10.21
CA ASN A 275 -49.04 -14.63 -10.54
C ASN A 275 -49.50 -13.26 -11.09
N HIS A 276 -48.60 -12.56 -11.78
CA HIS A 276 -48.82 -11.24 -12.37
C HIS A 276 -48.20 -11.20 -13.78
N PRO A 277 -48.60 -10.26 -14.64
CA PRO A 277 -47.99 -10.10 -15.96
C PRO A 277 -46.46 -9.88 -15.85
N PRO A 278 -45.65 -10.49 -16.73
CA PRO A 278 -44.20 -10.35 -16.69
C PRO A 278 -43.78 -8.93 -17.07
N LEU A 279 -42.77 -8.40 -16.38
CA LEU A 279 -42.17 -7.11 -16.68
C LEU A 279 -41.47 -7.13 -18.06
N LYS A 280 -41.50 -6.01 -18.79
CA LYS A 280 -40.77 -5.89 -20.06
C LYS A 280 -39.28 -6.08 -19.83
N ILE A 281 -38.62 -6.84 -20.70
CA ILE A 281 -37.19 -7.18 -20.58
C ILE A 281 -36.29 -5.94 -20.39
N PRO A 282 -36.47 -4.81 -21.12
CA PRO A 282 -35.65 -3.62 -20.90
C PRO A 282 -35.85 -2.98 -19.52
N GLN A 283 -37.09 -2.96 -19.01
CA GLN A 283 -37.41 -2.42 -17.69
C GLN A 283 -36.90 -3.33 -16.58
N TRP A 284 -36.93 -4.65 -16.80
CA TRP A 284 -36.32 -5.63 -15.90
C TRP A 284 -34.80 -5.49 -15.85
N LEU A 285 -34.15 -5.25 -17.00
CA LEU A 285 -32.71 -5.01 -17.04
C LEU A 285 -32.34 -3.70 -16.32
N LEU A 286 -33.10 -2.62 -16.56
CA LEU A 286 -32.91 -1.34 -15.87
C LEU A 286 -33.08 -1.49 -14.35
N TRP A 287 -34.12 -2.22 -13.91
CA TRP A 287 -34.35 -2.54 -12.50
C TRP A 287 -33.15 -3.27 -11.89
N ARG A 288 -32.58 -4.26 -12.59
CA ARG A 288 -31.40 -4.99 -12.11
C ARG A 288 -30.18 -4.10 -11.92
N ILE A 289 -29.93 -3.17 -12.85
CA ILE A 289 -28.82 -2.23 -12.75
C ILE A 289 -29.04 -1.28 -11.56
N LEU A 290 -30.21 -0.65 -11.46
CA LEU A 290 -30.54 0.29 -10.38
C LEU A 290 -30.54 -0.40 -9.01
N SER A 291 -31.11 -1.60 -8.93
CA SER A 291 -31.12 -2.39 -7.70
C SER A 291 -29.72 -2.76 -7.26
N ASN A 292 -28.84 -3.18 -8.18
CA ASN A 292 -27.45 -3.50 -7.85
C ASN A 292 -26.68 -2.26 -7.36
N ILE A 293 -26.86 -1.10 -7.98
CA ILE A 293 -26.25 0.16 -7.53
C ILE A 293 -26.69 0.47 -6.10
N GLY A 294 -28.00 0.38 -5.82
CA GLY A 294 -28.55 0.58 -4.47
C GLY A 294 -28.01 -0.43 -3.46
N THR A 295 -27.97 -1.71 -3.82
CA THR A 295 -27.43 -2.75 -2.95
C THR A 295 -25.95 -2.54 -2.64
N TYR A 296 -25.12 -2.20 -3.63
CA TYR A 296 -23.70 -1.91 -3.39
C TYR A 296 -23.48 -0.66 -2.53
N PHE A 297 -24.34 0.36 -2.68
CA PHE A 297 -24.32 1.53 -1.82
C PHE A 297 -24.54 1.19 -0.34
N PHE A 298 -25.52 0.33 -0.03
CA PHE A 298 -25.75 -0.10 1.35
C PHE A 298 -24.70 -1.10 1.84
N LEU A 299 -24.29 -2.08 1.01
CA LEU A 299 -23.29 -3.07 1.41
C LEU A 299 -21.94 -2.43 1.71
N SER A 300 -21.48 -1.48 0.89
CA SER A 300 -20.23 -0.72 1.14
C SER A 300 -20.31 0.11 2.44
N LEU A 301 -21.49 0.65 2.77
CA LEU A 301 -21.71 1.38 4.02
C LEU A 301 -21.58 0.47 5.24
N PHE A 302 -22.28 -0.67 5.23
CA PHE A 302 -22.22 -1.64 6.33
C PHE A 302 -20.84 -2.28 6.45
N TYR A 303 -20.16 -2.50 5.33
CA TYR A 303 -18.76 -2.89 5.33
C TYR A 303 -17.88 -1.84 6.01
N SER A 304 -18.06 -0.56 5.67
CA SER A 304 -17.30 0.55 6.28
C SER A 304 -17.63 0.73 7.77
N PHE A 305 -18.83 0.40 8.23
CA PHE A 305 -19.18 0.38 9.65
C PHE A 305 -18.38 -0.64 10.45
N VAL A 306 -17.88 -1.72 9.84
CA VAL A 306 -17.00 -2.66 10.55
C VAL A 306 -15.74 -1.94 11.02
N SER A 307 -15.11 -1.13 10.17
CA SER A 307 -13.96 -0.29 10.53
C SER A 307 -14.27 0.66 11.69
N LEU A 308 -15.46 1.25 11.70
CA LEU A 308 -15.92 2.11 12.79
C LEU A 308 -16.17 1.33 14.09
N ALA A 309 -16.75 0.13 14.00
CA ALA A 309 -17.03 -0.75 15.14
C ALA A 309 -15.74 -1.23 15.83
N PHE A 310 -14.67 -1.46 15.06
CA PHE A 310 -13.33 -1.76 15.57
C PHE A 310 -12.52 -0.51 15.95
N GLN A 311 -13.20 0.63 16.14
CA GLN A 311 -12.63 1.86 16.69
C GLN A 311 -11.50 2.47 15.86
N ILE A 312 -11.53 2.32 14.53
CA ILE A 312 -10.62 3.07 13.66
C ILE A 312 -10.96 4.57 13.78
N PRO A 313 -9.96 5.44 14.05
CA PRO A 313 -10.21 6.86 14.26
C PRO A 313 -10.52 7.58 12.94
N PHE A 314 -11.75 8.09 12.82
CA PHE A 314 -12.20 8.88 11.66
C PHE A 314 -12.46 10.35 11.98
N THR A 315 -12.17 10.82 13.21
CA THR A 315 -12.56 12.15 13.69
C THR A 315 -11.41 12.95 14.27
N ASN A 316 -10.16 12.50 14.12
CA ASN A 316 -9.02 13.24 14.65
C ASN A 316 -8.80 14.54 13.88
N PRO A 317 -8.14 15.53 14.50
CA PRO A 317 -7.77 16.75 13.78
C PRO A 317 -6.75 16.45 12.67
N SER A 318 -6.75 17.30 11.65
CA SER A 318 -5.68 17.34 10.67
C SER A 318 -4.39 17.84 11.34
N ALA A 319 -3.24 17.42 10.81
CA ALA A 319 -1.95 17.81 11.32
C ALA A 319 -1.11 18.44 10.19
N PRO A 320 -0.10 19.28 10.52
CA PRO A 320 0.83 19.79 9.53
C PRO A 320 1.50 18.66 8.73
N ASP A 321 1.73 18.89 7.46
CA ASP A 321 2.28 17.92 6.51
C ASP A 321 3.74 17.57 6.82
N THR A 322 4.50 18.56 7.29
CA THR A 322 5.93 18.46 7.53
C THR A 322 6.33 17.92 8.91
N GLN A 323 5.34 17.67 9.78
CA GLN A 323 5.57 17.17 11.13
C GLN A 323 4.98 15.76 11.29
N THR A 324 5.63 14.95 12.12
CA THR A 324 5.12 13.65 12.55
C THR A 324 3.79 13.82 13.26
N ALA A 325 2.78 13.11 12.77
CA ALA A 325 1.47 13.10 13.38
C ALA A 325 0.91 11.68 13.45
N TYR A 326 0.42 11.31 14.63
CA TYR A 326 -0.20 10.01 14.86
C TYR A 326 -1.70 10.08 14.58
N ASN A 327 -2.17 9.25 13.66
CA ASN A 327 -3.58 9.16 13.27
C ASN A 327 -4.24 10.48 12.83
N PRO A 328 -3.60 11.39 12.08
CA PRO A 328 -4.27 12.58 11.61
C PRO A 328 -5.30 12.23 10.55
N ASN A 329 -6.44 12.92 10.54
CA ASN A 329 -7.43 12.76 9.50
C ASN A 329 -7.44 14.00 8.58
N ALA A 330 -7.37 13.79 7.27
CA ALA A 330 -7.37 14.89 6.28
C ALA A 330 -8.70 15.65 6.24
N TYR A 331 -9.82 14.97 6.50
CA TYR A 331 -11.17 15.54 6.35
C TYR A 331 -11.90 15.73 7.69
N GLY A 332 -11.20 15.64 8.83
CA GLY A 332 -11.80 15.70 10.16
C GLY A 332 -12.99 14.73 10.26
N HIS A 333 -14.15 15.22 10.71
CA HIS A 333 -15.39 14.42 10.81
C HIS A 333 -15.92 13.86 9.48
N GLY A 334 -15.52 14.41 8.33
CA GLY A 334 -15.89 13.90 7.02
C GLY A 334 -15.12 12.64 6.58
N SER A 335 -14.07 12.25 7.31
CA SER A 335 -13.15 11.19 6.86
C SER A 335 -13.82 9.83 6.73
N PHE A 336 -14.80 9.53 7.58
CA PHE A 336 -15.60 8.30 7.46
C PHE A 336 -16.41 8.28 6.14
N VAL A 337 -16.99 9.41 5.75
CA VAL A 337 -17.79 9.51 4.52
C VAL A 337 -16.90 9.33 3.30
N VAL A 338 -15.72 9.95 3.30
CA VAL A 338 -14.72 9.76 2.22
C VAL A 338 -14.27 8.30 2.15
N TYR A 339 -13.94 7.69 3.30
CA TYR A 339 -13.58 6.28 3.37
C TYR A 339 -14.69 5.36 2.83
N TRP A 340 -15.94 5.62 3.18
CA TRP A 340 -17.07 4.86 2.64
C TRP A 340 -17.21 5.03 1.13
N MET A 341 -17.11 6.26 0.61
CA MET A 341 -17.20 6.51 -0.84
C MET A 341 -16.03 5.90 -1.63
N LEU A 342 -14.88 5.64 -1.00
CA LEU A 342 -13.78 4.88 -1.62
C LEU A 342 -14.07 3.36 -1.68
N ASN A 343 -14.93 2.85 -0.80
CA ASN A 343 -15.33 1.44 -0.75
C ASN A 343 -16.58 1.13 -1.59
N TRP A 344 -17.31 2.16 -2.05
CA TRP A 344 -18.49 2.04 -2.89
C TRP A 344 -18.11 2.01 -4.37
#